data_AF-A0A8T9APK4-F1
#
_entry.id   AF-A0A8T9APK4-F1
#
_cell.length_a   1.000
_cell.length_b   1.000
_cell.length_c   1.000
_cell.angle_alpha   90.00
_cell.angle_beta   90.00
_cell.angle_gamma   90.00
#
_symmetry.space_group_name_H-M   'P 1'
#
loop_
_entity.id
_entity.type
_entity.pdbx_description
1 polymer ?
#
loop_
_entity_poly.entity_id
_entity_poly.type
_entity_poly.pdbx_seq_one_letter_code
_entity_poly.pdbx_strand_id
1 'polypeptide(L)'
;DAAGRRYRIAAGSASLAGLRTAVNAGVALTLRTPRFAHSGIVEAPRELGLPPVPMAEFAIRLRADADASAGDLATLLSGDLVPSRPPADLAPA
;
A
#
# COMPACT_ATOMS: atom_id res chain seq x y z
N ASP A 1 -9.84 -4.54 22.56
CA ASP A 1 -9.11 -5.73 23.05
C ASP A 1 -8.20 -5.28 24.22
N ALA A 2 -7.33 -6.14 24.74
CA ALA A 2 -6.39 -5.79 25.82
C ALA A 2 -5.41 -4.65 25.44
N ALA A 3 -5.34 -4.27 24.17
CA ALA A 3 -4.54 -3.16 23.66
C ALA A 3 -5.37 -1.91 23.32
N GLY A 4 -6.65 -1.86 23.71
CA GLY A 4 -7.52 -0.72 23.45
C GLY A 4 -7.84 -0.46 21.98
N ARG A 5 -7.56 -1.42 21.07
CA ARG A 5 -7.81 -1.22 19.65
C ARG A 5 -9.31 -1.25 19.36
N ARG A 6 -9.76 -0.25 18.59
CA ARG A 6 -11.14 -0.15 18.05
C ARG A 6 -11.38 -1.09 16.86
N TYR A 7 -10.41 -1.93 16.52
CA TYR A 7 -10.47 -2.92 15.44
C TYR A 7 -9.98 -4.28 15.93
N ARG A 8 -10.29 -5.34 15.19
CA ARG A 8 -9.83 -6.71 15.44
C ARG A 8 -9.15 -7.26 14.18
N ILE A 9 -8.20 -8.17 14.36
CA ILE A 9 -7.58 -8.90 13.24
C ILE A 9 -8.54 -10.03 12.83
N ALA A 10 -9.16 -9.89 11.67
CA ALA A 10 -10.09 -10.89 11.13
C ALA A 10 -9.38 -12.01 10.35
N ALA A 11 -8.22 -11.72 9.75
CA ALA A 11 -7.40 -12.67 9.00
C ALA A 11 -5.93 -12.22 8.96
N GLY A 12 -5.00 -13.17 8.79
CA GLY A 12 -3.57 -12.91 8.61
C GLY A 12 -3.01 -13.70 7.44
N SER A 13 -2.15 -13.07 6.64
CA SER A 13 -1.41 -13.71 5.55
C SER A 13 -0.12 -12.97 5.28
N ALA A 14 0.92 -13.71 4.88
CA ALA A 14 2.18 -13.14 4.41
C ALA A 14 2.09 -12.57 2.97
N SER A 15 0.98 -12.79 2.27
CA SER A 15 0.78 -12.31 0.90
C SER A 15 -0.43 -11.38 0.81
N LEU A 16 -0.29 -10.33 0.01
CA LEU A 16 -1.41 -9.44 -0.33
C LEU A 16 -2.54 -10.19 -1.07
N ALA A 17 -2.21 -11.26 -1.82
CA ALA A 17 -3.20 -12.10 -2.48
C ALA A 17 -4.04 -12.89 -1.45
N GLY A 18 -3.41 -13.42 -0.40
CA GLY A 18 -4.10 -14.10 0.71
C GLY A 18 -4.98 -13.15 1.52
N LEU A 19 -4.51 -11.93 1.81
CA LEU A 19 -5.37 -10.93 2.48
C LEU A 19 -6.59 -10.53 1.64
N ARG A 20 -6.47 -10.55 0.31
CA ARG A 20 -7.59 -10.25 -0.60
C ARG A 20 -8.73 -11.24 -0.48
N THR A 21 -8.48 -12.50 -0.13
CA THR A 21 -9.57 -13.49 -0.01
C THR A 21 -10.53 -13.13 1.12
N ALA A 22 -10.00 -12.67 2.26
CA ALA A 22 -10.80 -12.21 3.40
C ALA A 22 -11.58 -10.92 3.08
N VAL A 23 -10.98 -10.01 2.30
CA VAL A 23 -11.66 -8.79 1.83
C VAL A 23 -12.80 -9.15 0.87
N ASN A 24 -12.56 -10.01 -0.12
CA ASN A 24 -13.56 -10.42 -1.09
C ASN A 24 -14.69 -11.23 -0.46
N ALA A 25 -14.41 -11.98 0.61
CA ALA A 25 -15.43 -12.67 1.41
C ALA A 25 -16.25 -11.73 2.30
N GLY A 26 -15.93 -10.42 2.32
CA GLY A 26 -16.66 -9.42 3.10
C GLY A 26 -16.37 -9.46 4.60
N VAL A 27 -15.31 -10.16 5.04
CA VAL A 27 -15.02 -10.37 6.47
C VAL A 27 -13.91 -9.45 7.01
N ALA A 28 -13.22 -8.71 6.15
CA ALA A 28 -12.10 -7.86 6.53
C ALA A 28 -11.93 -6.60 5.65
N LEU A 29 -11.26 -5.60 6.21
CA LEU A 29 -10.66 -4.47 5.49
C LEU A 29 -9.14 -4.64 5.47
N THR A 30 -8.47 -4.14 4.44
CA THR A 30 -7.00 -4.19 4.34
C THR A 30 -6.43 -2.87 3.84
N LEU A 31 -5.20 -2.56 4.25
CA LEU A 31 -4.44 -1.45 3.66
C LEU A 31 -3.96 -1.82 2.27
N ARG A 32 -4.01 -0.85 1.34
CA ARG A 32 -3.49 -0.94 -0.02
C ARG A 32 -2.87 0.40 -0.40
N THR A 33 -1.78 0.37 -1.15
CA THR A 33 -1.33 1.57 -1.85
C THR A 33 -2.21 1.78 -3.08
N PRO A 34 -2.35 3.01 -3.59
CA PRO A 34 -3.12 3.28 -4.82
C PRO A 34 -2.68 2.40 -5.99
N ARG A 35 -1.37 2.16 -6.10
CA ARG A 35 -0.77 1.29 -7.13
C ARG A 35 -1.22 -0.16 -7.04
N PHE A 36 -1.72 -0.65 -5.90
CA PHE A 36 -2.20 -2.02 -5.72
C PHE A 36 -3.71 -2.11 -5.44
N ALA A 37 -4.46 -1.02 -5.66
CA ALA A 37 -5.91 -0.95 -5.45
C ALA A 37 -6.74 -1.45 -6.65
N HIS A 38 -6.11 -1.66 -7.82
CA HIS A 38 -6.76 -1.97 -9.10
C HIS A 38 -7.35 -3.40 -9.24
N SER A 39 -7.64 -4.11 -8.13
CA SER A 39 -8.04 -5.53 -8.16
C SER A 39 -9.49 -5.80 -7.74
N GLY A 40 -10.41 -4.89 -8.05
CA GLY A 40 -11.83 -5.01 -7.69
C GLY A 40 -12.12 -4.83 -6.20
N ILE A 41 -11.18 -4.24 -5.45
CA ILE A 41 -11.38 -3.83 -4.06
C ILE A 41 -11.82 -2.35 -4.09
N VAL A 42 -12.86 -2.03 -3.34
CA VAL A 42 -13.36 -0.65 -3.21
C VAL A 42 -12.74 0.00 -1.98
N GLU A 43 -12.52 1.30 -2.04
CA GLU A 43 -12.06 2.09 -0.90
C GLU A 43 -13.09 2.00 0.25
N ALA A 44 -12.58 1.90 1.47
CA ALA A 44 -13.44 1.85 2.65
C ALA A 44 -14.12 3.21 2.88
N PRO A 45 -15.43 3.26 3.16
CA PRO A 45 -16.12 4.51 3.44
C PRO A 45 -15.51 5.26 4.64
N ARG A 46 -15.47 6.59 4.57
CA ARG A 46 -14.84 7.45 5.60
C ARG A 46 -15.58 7.40 6.94
N GLU A 47 -16.88 7.09 6.90
CA GLU A 47 -17.79 7.00 8.04
C GLU A 47 -17.40 5.87 9.01
N LEU A 48 -16.57 4.92 8.55
CA LEU A 48 -16.00 3.87 9.41
C LEU A 48 -15.01 4.40 10.44
N GLY A 49 -14.61 5.68 10.37
CA GLY A 49 -13.77 6.33 11.38
C GLY A 49 -12.43 5.62 11.59
N LEU A 50 -11.89 5.06 10.50
CA LEU A 50 -10.65 4.27 10.51
C LEU A 50 -9.47 5.15 10.96
N PRO A 51 -8.49 4.57 11.69
CA PRO A 51 -7.30 5.31 12.07
C PRO A 51 -6.52 5.78 10.83
N PRO A 52 -5.77 6.89 10.94
CA PRO A 52 -4.86 7.30 9.88
C PRO A 52 -3.81 6.20 9.64
N VAL A 53 -3.37 6.09 8.40
CA VAL A 53 -2.43 5.05 7.95
C VAL A 53 -1.14 5.71 7.50
N PRO A 54 0.04 5.10 7.79
CA PRO A 54 1.30 5.64 7.32
C PRO A 54 1.43 5.52 5.80
N MET A 55 2.25 6.37 5.21
CA MET A 55 2.62 6.26 3.79
C MET A 55 3.58 5.08 3.60
N ALA A 56 3.36 4.29 2.56
CA ALA A 56 4.28 3.24 2.15
C ALA A 56 5.27 3.77 1.11
N GLU A 57 6.56 3.50 1.31
CA GLU A 57 7.64 3.86 0.38
C GLU A 57 8.12 2.61 -0.38
N PHE A 58 8.40 2.79 -1.67
CA PHE A 58 9.02 1.78 -2.52
C PHE A 58 10.42 2.24 -2.90
N ALA A 59 11.41 1.37 -2.75
CA ALA A 59 12.79 1.67 -3.09
C ALA A 59 13.38 0.55 -3.97
N ILE A 60 14.18 0.95 -4.96
CA ILE A 60 15.06 0.03 -5.68
C ILE A 60 16.39 -0.02 -4.94
N ARG A 61 16.80 -1.22 -4.53
CA ARG A 61 18.08 -1.43 -3.86
C ARG A 61 19.06 -2.06 -4.83
N LEU A 62 20.17 -1.37 -5.05
CA LEU A 62 21.32 -1.89 -5.79
C LEU A 62 22.41 -2.32 -4.82
N ARG A 63 23.20 -3.31 -5.24
CA ARG A 63 24.45 -3.62 -4.55
C ARG A 63 25.48 -2.52 -4.85
N ALA A 64 26.42 -2.32 -3.93
CA ALA A 64 27.47 -1.32 -4.11
C ALA A 64 28.39 -1.62 -5.32
N ASP A 65 28.50 -2.89 -5.69
CA ASP A 65 29.31 -3.42 -6.80
C ASP A 65 28.48 -3.73 -8.05
N ALA A 66 27.24 -3.20 -8.15
CA ALA A 66 26.37 -3.43 -9.29
C ALA A 66 26.98 -2.86 -10.58
N ASP A 67 26.86 -3.61 -11.67
CA ASP A 67 27.33 -3.16 -12.98
C ASP A 67 26.44 -2.06 -13.58
N ALA A 68 26.90 -1.49 -14.70
CA ALA A 68 26.18 -0.42 -15.39
C ALA A 68 24.77 -0.84 -15.84
N SER A 69 24.59 -2.09 -16.29
CA SER A 69 23.30 -2.59 -16.76
C SER A 69 22.28 -2.69 -15.62
N ALA A 70 22.71 -3.10 -14.42
CA ALA A 70 21.88 -3.07 -13.22
C ALA A 70 21.54 -1.62 -12.81
N GLY A 71 22.48 -0.69 -12.95
CA GLY A 71 22.28 0.75 -12.73
C GLY A 71 21.23 1.36 -13.67
N ASP A 72 21.32 1.05 -14.96
CA ASP A 72 20.37 1.50 -15.98
C ASP A 72 18.96 0.97 -15.70
N LEU A 73 18.84 -0.33 -15.37
CA LEU A 73 17.56 -0.94 -15.02
C LEU A 73 16.95 -0.30 -13.77
N ALA A 74 17.76 -0.04 -12.73
CA ALA A 74 17.25 0.62 -11.53
C ALA A 74 16.75 2.04 -11.82
N THR A 75 17.45 2.78 -12.69
CA THR A 75 17.02 4.11 -13.13
C THR A 75 15.68 4.04 -13.85
N LEU A 76 15.52 3.08 -14.77
CA LEU A 76 14.27 2.86 -15.50
C LEU A 76 13.11 2.54 -14.53
N LEU A 77 13.31 1.56 -13.64
CA LEU A 77 12.29 1.16 -12.66
C LEU A 77 11.92 2.28 -11.70
N SER A 78 12.88 3.11 -11.30
CA SER A 78 12.65 4.23 -10.38
C SER A 78 11.76 5.31 -11.00
N GLY A 79 11.86 5.53 -12.32
CA GLY A 79 10.95 6.44 -13.04
C GLY A 79 9.48 6.04 -12.88
N ASP A 80 9.21 4.73 -12.86
CA ASP A 80 7.86 4.17 -12.69
C ASP A 80 7.43 4.05 -11.22
N LEU A 81 8.31 4.32 -10.25
CA LEU A 81 7.97 4.33 -8.82
C LEU A 81 7.40 5.67 -8.34
N VAL A 82 7.62 6.75 -9.08
CA VAL A 82 7.12 8.07 -8.71
C VAL A 82 5.58 8.03 -8.69
N PRO A 83 4.92 8.36 -7.55
CA PRO A 83 3.47 8.36 -7.50
C PRO A 83 2.93 9.39 -8.50
N SER A 84 1.94 9.00 -9.29
CA SER A 84 1.08 9.95 -9.99
C SER A 84 0.55 10.96 -8.95
N ARG A 85 0.83 12.24 -9.18
CA ARG A 85 0.49 13.42 -8.36
C ARG A 85 -0.75 13.19 -7.46
N PRO A 86 -0.69 13.46 -6.14
CA PRO A 86 -1.88 13.42 -5.30
C PRO A 86 -2.91 14.46 -5.78
N PRO A 87 -4.22 14.20 -5.69
CA PRO A 87 -5.25 15.19 -6.03
C PRO A 87 -5.01 16.48 -5.24
N ALA A 88 -5.23 17.63 -5.89
CA ALA A 88 -4.79 18.97 -5.46
C ALA A 88 -5.43 19.52 -4.17
N ASP A 89 -6.12 18.69 -3.37
CA ASP A 89 -6.89 19.08 -2.18
C ASP A 89 -6.17 18.76 -0.85
N LEU A 90 -4.83 18.66 -0.89
CA LEU A 90 -4.01 18.47 0.31
C LEU A 90 -2.87 19.50 0.37
N ALA A 91 -3.17 20.75 0.03
CA ALA A 91 -2.34 21.88 0.48
C ALA A 91 -2.74 22.21 1.93
N PRO A 92 -1.81 22.23 2.90
CA PRO A 92 -2.12 22.71 4.24
C PRO A 92 -2.45 24.21 4.19
N ALA A 93 -3.51 24.60 4.90
CA ALA A 93 -3.83 25.98 5.23
C ALA A 93 -2.82 26.56 6.22
#